data_AF-A0A1M3M719-F1
#
_entry.id   AF-A0A1M3M719-F1
#
_cell.length_a   1.000
_cell.length_b   1.000
_cell.length_c   1.000
_cell.angle_alpha   90.00
_cell.angle_beta   90.00
_cell.angle_gamma   90.00
#
_symmetry.space_group_name_H-M   'P 1'
#
loop_
_entity.id
_entity.type
_entity.pdbx_description
1 polymer ?
#
loop_
_entity_poly.entity_id
_entity_poly.type
_entity_poly.pdbx_seq_one_letter_code
_entity_poly.pdbx_strand_id
1 'polypeptide(L)'
;MKRFLTTIVVICCFIFFTEAQATISFFEEHIDFSLDNNYFTINGIFSFANKSNMLQTQQIIFPFANETHSIDSIRIINLNTLSNLDFIRLKSSVIFKITVPANDTVDLNIFYRQKKSSINKYIITSTQSWGKPLKKAVYSLSTEKELNIKSFTYKPDTIKIIDDKKLYLWNKTDFMPKNDFEIILDD
;
A
#
# COMPACT_ATOMS: atom_id res chain seq x y z
N MET A 1 -18.61 -37.93 57.08
CA MET A 1 -18.98 -37.51 55.72
C MET A 1 -19.40 -36.05 55.72
N LYS A 2 -18.52 -35.11 55.33
CA LYS A 2 -18.91 -33.74 54.99
C LYS A 2 -18.18 -33.37 53.70
N ARG A 3 -18.94 -33.22 52.63
CA ARG A 3 -18.47 -32.82 51.30
C ARG A 3 -18.14 -31.33 51.34
N PHE A 4 -16.90 -30.96 51.08
CA PHE A 4 -16.54 -29.58 50.76
C PHE A 4 -16.69 -29.39 49.25
N LEU A 5 -17.58 -28.47 48.86
CA LEU A 5 -17.74 -27.99 47.50
C LEU A 5 -17.61 -26.47 47.58
N THR A 6 -16.52 -25.88 47.06
CA THR A 6 -16.49 -24.44 46.80
C THR A 6 -15.50 -24.10 45.69
N THR A 7 -16.07 -24.04 44.49
CA THR A 7 -15.87 -23.06 43.41
C THR A 7 -14.44 -22.58 43.11
N ILE A 8 -13.85 -23.14 42.05
CA ILE A 8 -12.72 -22.52 41.33
C ILE A 8 -13.28 -21.38 40.49
N VAL A 9 -12.96 -20.13 40.86
CA VAL A 9 -13.22 -18.95 40.03
C VAL A 9 -12.12 -18.90 38.97
N VAL A 10 -12.42 -19.35 37.75
CA VAL A 10 -11.55 -19.13 36.59
C VAL A 10 -11.71 -17.67 36.17
N ILE A 11 -10.77 -16.82 36.58
CA ILE A 11 -10.62 -15.46 36.07
C ILE A 11 -10.06 -15.60 34.65
N CYS A 12 -10.95 -15.68 33.66
CA CYS A 12 -10.59 -15.44 32.27
C CYS A 12 -10.20 -13.97 32.12
N CYS A 13 -8.91 -13.68 32.26
CA CYS A 13 -8.31 -12.46 31.72
C CYS A 13 -8.47 -12.51 30.19
N PHE A 14 -9.61 -12.04 29.69
CA PHE A 14 -9.71 -11.57 28.32
C PHE A 14 -8.77 -10.39 28.21
N ILE A 15 -7.56 -10.64 27.68
CA ILE A 15 -6.66 -9.61 27.21
C ILE A 15 -7.41 -8.96 26.05
N PHE A 16 -8.12 -7.86 26.33
CA PHE A 16 -8.59 -6.96 25.30
C PHE A 16 -7.33 -6.40 24.63
N PHE A 17 -6.95 -7.01 23.50
CA PHE A 17 -6.07 -6.35 22.54
C PHE A 17 -6.82 -5.12 22.06
N THR A 18 -6.57 -4.00 22.75
CA THR A 18 -6.96 -2.69 22.25
C THR A 18 -6.04 -2.42 21.08
N GLU A 19 -6.47 -2.81 19.88
CA GLU A 19 -5.85 -2.31 18.67
C GLU A 19 -5.96 -0.78 18.75
N ALA A 20 -4.81 -0.11 18.91
CA ALA A 20 -4.75 1.33 18.79
C ALA A 20 -5.18 1.67 17.35
N GLN A 21 -6.47 1.95 17.18
CA GLN A 21 -7.04 2.27 15.89
C GLN A 21 -6.31 3.53 15.38
N ALA A 22 -5.64 3.42 14.23
CA ALA A 22 -5.12 4.59 13.55
C ALA A 22 -6.25 5.63 13.45
N THR A 23 -5.99 6.85 13.93
CA THR A 23 -7.00 7.92 13.94
C THR A 23 -7.34 8.37 12.53
N ILE A 24 -6.42 8.16 11.60
CA ILE A 24 -6.61 8.27 10.16
C ILE A 24 -6.78 6.86 9.58
N SER A 25 -7.72 6.68 8.66
CA SER A 25 -7.89 5.43 7.92
C SER A 25 -7.33 5.55 6.51
N PHE A 26 -6.49 4.60 6.10
CA PHE A 26 -6.15 4.34 4.69
C PHE A 26 -7.25 3.47 4.08
N PHE A 27 -7.88 3.92 2.99
CA PHE A 27 -9.09 3.24 2.48
C PHE A 27 -9.11 3.01 0.98
N GLU A 28 -8.28 3.70 0.20
CA GLU A 28 -8.26 3.56 -1.26
C GLU A 28 -6.86 3.83 -1.81
N GLU A 29 -6.49 3.07 -2.84
CA GLU A 29 -5.29 3.33 -3.63
C GLU A 29 -5.55 3.15 -5.13
N HIS A 30 -4.87 3.97 -5.93
CA HIS A 30 -4.82 3.85 -7.39
C HIS A 30 -3.37 3.88 -7.79
N ILE A 31 -2.89 2.84 -8.47
CA ILE A 31 -1.47 2.75 -8.82
C ILE A 31 -1.31 2.44 -10.29
N ASP A 32 -0.58 3.33 -10.94
CA ASP A 32 -0.12 3.14 -12.30
C ASP A 32 1.33 2.65 -12.25
N PHE A 33 1.50 1.38 -12.60
CA PHE A 33 2.80 0.78 -12.83
C PHE A 33 3.23 1.00 -14.27
N SER A 34 4.52 1.29 -14.47
CA SER A 34 5.15 1.16 -15.79
C SER A 34 6.42 0.34 -15.70
N LEU A 35 6.59 -0.58 -16.64
CA LEU A 35 7.76 -1.43 -16.73
C LEU A 35 8.36 -1.29 -18.13
N ASP A 36 9.49 -0.59 -18.19
CA ASP A 36 10.26 -0.40 -19.41
C ASP A 36 11.56 -1.23 -19.39
N ASN A 37 12.47 -0.98 -20.33
CA ASN A 37 13.71 -1.74 -20.43
C ASN A 37 14.64 -1.60 -19.22
N ASN A 38 14.58 -0.48 -18.51
CA ASN A 38 15.52 -0.09 -17.46
C ASN A 38 14.87 -0.05 -16.07
N TYR A 39 13.60 0.29 -15.98
CA TYR A 39 12.96 0.66 -14.74
C TYR A 39 11.58 0.05 -14.55
N PHE A 40 11.28 -0.24 -13.29
CA PHE A 40 9.95 -0.43 -12.76
C PHE A 40 9.56 0.84 -12.00
N THR A 41 8.54 1.53 -12.50
CA THR A 41 8.06 2.80 -11.96
C THR A 41 6.70 2.60 -11.32
N ILE A 42 6.52 3.22 -10.16
CA ILE A 42 5.30 3.21 -9.37
C ILE A 42 4.84 4.66 -9.26
N ASN A 43 3.61 4.92 -9.71
CA ASN A 43 2.93 6.19 -9.53
C ASN A 43 1.59 5.94 -8.87
N GLY A 44 1.51 6.14 -7.55
CA GLY A 44 0.32 5.83 -6.76
C GLY A 44 -0.37 7.06 -6.21
N ILE A 45 -1.70 7.00 -6.08
CA ILE A 45 -2.53 7.90 -5.28
C ILE A 45 -3.04 7.10 -4.08
N PHE A 46 -2.83 7.64 -2.88
CA PHE A 46 -3.20 7.01 -1.61
C PHE A 46 -4.16 7.93 -0.86
N SER A 47 -5.36 7.43 -0.59
CA SER A 47 -6.42 8.21 0.05
C SER A 47 -6.57 7.86 1.52
N PHE A 48 -6.51 8.90 2.34
CA PHE A 48 -6.61 8.82 3.78
C PHE A 48 -7.79 9.65 4.28
N ALA A 49 -8.48 9.17 5.31
CA ALA A 49 -9.63 9.86 5.90
C ALA A 49 -9.47 10.03 7.41
N ASN A 50 -9.83 11.20 7.91
CA ASN A 50 -9.98 11.47 9.33
C ASN A 50 -11.48 11.62 9.64
N LYS A 51 -12.03 10.65 10.37
CA LYS A 51 -13.44 10.67 10.78
C LYS A 51 -13.67 11.28 12.17
N SER A 52 -12.61 11.76 12.81
CA SER A 52 -12.72 12.44 14.09
C SER A 52 -13.16 13.89 13.90
N ASN A 53 -13.66 14.48 14.96
CA ASN A 53 -14.03 15.89 15.03
C ASN A 53 -12.82 16.82 15.31
N MET A 54 -11.59 16.30 15.28
CA MET A 54 -10.36 17.06 15.53
C MET A 54 -9.39 16.88 14.36
N LEU A 55 -8.50 17.84 14.17
CA LEU A 55 -7.36 17.71 13.29
C LEU A 55 -6.49 16.51 13.72
N GLN A 56 -6.13 15.64 12.78
CA GLN A 56 -5.23 14.52 13.05
C GLN A 56 -3.94 14.67 12.27
N THR A 57 -2.81 14.41 12.94
CA THR A 57 -1.50 14.32 12.29
C THR A 57 -0.95 12.92 12.56
N GLN A 58 -0.55 12.23 11.50
CA GLN A 58 0.00 10.89 11.59
C GLN A 58 1.31 10.78 10.83
N GLN A 59 2.26 10.05 11.42
CA GLN A 59 3.47 9.64 10.73
C GLN A 59 3.19 8.39 9.88
N ILE A 60 3.56 8.43 8.61
CA ILE A 60 3.42 7.32 7.68
C ILE A 60 4.81 6.72 7.43
N ILE A 61 4.88 5.39 7.49
CA ILE A 61 6.04 4.62 7.07
C ILE A 61 5.66 3.94 5.76
N PHE A 62 6.26 4.40 4.65
CA PHE A 62 5.98 3.86 3.32
C PHE A 62 7.11 2.90 2.91
N PRO A 63 6.83 1.58 2.82
CA PRO A 63 7.86 0.58 2.51
C PRO A 63 8.17 0.52 1.02
N PHE A 64 9.41 0.13 0.71
CA PHE A 64 9.83 -0.28 -0.63
C PHE A 64 10.28 -1.73 -0.60
N ALA A 65 10.17 -2.40 -1.75
CA ALA A 65 10.69 -3.76 -1.93
C ALA A 65 12.24 -3.78 -1.93
N ASN A 66 12.87 -2.67 -2.29
CA ASN A 66 14.31 -2.51 -2.40
C ASN A 66 14.83 -1.53 -1.36
N GLU A 67 16.14 -1.54 -1.10
CA GLU A 67 16.76 -0.55 -0.22
C GLU A 67 16.64 0.87 -0.81
N THR A 68 16.36 1.86 0.04
CA THR A 68 16.07 3.24 -0.41
C THR A 68 17.22 3.88 -1.16
N HIS A 69 18.46 3.47 -0.89
CA HIS A 69 19.65 3.95 -1.59
C HIS A 69 19.69 3.49 -3.06
N SER A 70 18.94 2.43 -3.41
CA SER A 70 18.83 1.88 -4.76
C SER A 70 17.65 2.44 -5.56
N ILE A 71 16.76 3.17 -4.88
CA ILE A 71 15.62 3.84 -5.51
C ILE A 71 16.10 5.14 -6.16
N ASP A 72 15.93 5.21 -7.47
CA ASP A 72 16.45 6.27 -8.34
C ASP A 72 15.83 7.64 -8.03
N SER A 73 14.52 7.67 -7.88
CA SER A 73 13.77 8.89 -7.59
C SER A 73 12.59 8.57 -6.68
N ILE A 74 12.30 9.48 -5.74
CA ILE A 74 11.16 9.42 -4.82
C ILE A 74 10.56 10.82 -4.75
N ARG A 75 9.24 10.91 -4.89
CA ARG A 75 8.48 12.15 -4.75
C ARG A 75 7.17 11.87 -4.03
N ILE A 76 6.83 12.72 -3.08
CA ILE A 76 5.59 12.65 -2.31
C ILE A 76 4.93 14.01 -2.41
N ILE A 77 3.71 14.06 -2.96
CA ILE A 77 2.94 15.30 -3.12
C ILE A 77 1.62 15.12 -2.38
N ASN A 78 1.27 16.10 -1.54
CA ASN A 78 -0.09 16.26 -1.05
C ASN A 78 -0.92 16.89 -2.17
N LEU A 79 -1.92 16.15 -2.69
CA LEU A 79 -2.73 16.59 -3.83
C LEU A 79 -3.77 17.64 -3.44
N ASN A 80 -4.16 17.72 -2.17
CA ASN A 80 -5.08 18.76 -1.69
C ASN A 80 -4.40 20.13 -1.67
N THR A 81 -3.11 20.18 -1.31
CA THR A 81 -2.32 21.42 -1.21
C THR A 81 -1.37 21.66 -2.38
N LEU A 82 -1.24 20.66 -3.27
CA LEU A 82 -0.30 20.65 -4.40
C LEU A 82 1.16 20.90 -3.99
N SER A 83 1.54 20.47 -2.79
CA SER A 83 2.87 20.70 -2.21
C SER A 83 3.63 19.39 -2.01
N ASN A 84 4.95 19.43 -2.20
CA ASN A 84 5.81 18.32 -1.84
C ASN A 84 5.81 18.11 -0.31
N LEU A 85 5.86 16.86 0.11
CA LEU A 85 6.10 16.48 1.51
C LEU A 85 7.56 16.06 1.68
N ASP A 86 8.20 16.62 2.70
CA ASP A 86 9.51 16.16 3.13
C ASP A 86 9.42 14.76 3.74
N PHE A 87 10.48 13.98 3.55
CA PHE A 87 10.57 12.63 4.07
C PHE A 87 11.98 12.29 4.53
N ILE A 88 12.06 11.33 5.44
CA ILE A 88 13.32 10.75 5.92
C ILE A 88 13.46 9.36 5.31
N ARG A 89 14.62 9.06 4.73
CA ARG A 89 14.94 7.71 4.23
C ARG A 89 15.37 6.83 5.39
N LEU A 90 14.79 5.63 5.48
CA LEU A 90 15.30 4.50 6.26
C LEU A 90 15.93 3.49 5.30
N LYS A 91 16.31 2.30 5.81
CA LYS A 91 16.90 1.25 4.97
C LYS A 91 16.01 0.84 3.79
N SER A 92 14.74 0.54 4.01
CA SER A 92 13.80 0.05 2.98
C SER A 92 12.43 0.73 3.06
N SER A 93 12.39 1.96 3.56
CA SER A 93 11.17 2.76 3.66
C SER A 93 11.48 4.25 3.72
N VAL A 94 10.49 5.09 3.48
CA VAL A 94 10.51 6.50 3.85
C VAL A 94 9.52 6.78 4.98
N ILE A 95 9.83 7.78 5.79
CA ILE A 95 8.96 8.32 6.81
C ILE A 95 8.56 9.74 6.44
N PHE A 96 7.28 10.05 6.49
CA PHE A 96 6.76 11.41 6.34
C PHE A 96 5.54 11.62 7.25
N LYS A 97 5.05 12.85 7.35
CA LYS A 97 3.85 13.18 8.13
C LYS A 97 2.74 13.64 7.21
N ILE A 98 1.51 13.26 7.57
CA ILE A 98 0.29 13.80 6.98
C ILE A 98 -0.52 14.48 8.07
N THR A 99 -1.26 15.51 7.67
CA THR A 99 -2.23 16.19 8.52
C THR A 99 -3.55 16.20 7.77
N VAL A 100 -4.61 15.73 8.42
CA VAL A 100 -5.93 15.58 7.84
C VAL A 100 -6.94 16.34 8.72
N PRO A 101 -7.65 17.34 8.19
CA PRO A 101 -8.67 18.08 8.91
C PRO A 101 -9.76 17.17 9.48
N ALA A 102 -10.50 17.69 10.46
CA ALA A 102 -11.64 16.99 11.05
C ALA A 102 -12.68 16.65 9.97
N ASN A 103 -13.16 15.40 9.96
CA ASN A 103 -14.16 14.89 9.01
C ASN A 103 -13.78 15.08 7.53
N ASP A 104 -12.49 15.01 7.20
CA ASP A 104 -11.97 15.29 5.86
C ASP A 104 -11.05 14.16 5.35
N THR A 105 -10.59 14.30 4.11
CA THR A 105 -9.68 13.38 3.44
C THR A 105 -8.45 14.09 2.87
N VAL A 106 -7.33 13.37 2.77
CA VAL A 106 -6.17 13.80 2.00
C VAL A 106 -5.77 12.72 1.01
N ASP A 107 -5.43 13.16 -0.20
CA ASP A 107 -4.86 12.31 -1.23
C ASP A 107 -3.37 12.63 -1.38
N LEU A 108 -2.55 11.59 -1.40
CA LEU A 108 -1.12 11.71 -1.64
C LEU A 108 -0.76 11.05 -2.96
N ASN A 109 -0.03 11.75 -3.82
CA ASN A 109 0.69 11.12 -4.89
C ASN A 109 2.07 10.70 -4.40
N ILE A 110 2.36 9.40 -4.45
CA ILE A 110 3.69 8.85 -4.18
C ILE A 110 4.21 8.24 -5.48
N PHE A 111 5.26 8.87 -5.99
CA PHE A 111 5.99 8.40 -7.16
C PHE A 111 7.35 7.87 -6.72
N TYR A 112 7.73 6.71 -7.24
CA TYR A 112 9.12 6.29 -7.18
C TYR A 112 9.48 5.35 -8.33
N ARG A 113 10.79 5.26 -8.59
CA ARG A 113 11.32 4.42 -9.66
C ARG A 113 12.49 3.58 -9.16
N GLN A 114 12.48 2.30 -9.51
CA GLN A 114 13.54 1.36 -9.18
C GLN A 114 14.01 0.63 -10.44
N LYS A 115 15.26 0.12 -10.42
CA LYS A 115 15.79 -0.64 -11.55
C LYS A 115 14.92 -1.88 -11.79
N LYS A 116 14.69 -2.19 -13.07
CA LYS A 116 14.03 -3.43 -13.49
C LYS A 116 14.80 -4.64 -12.97
N SER A 117 14.06 -5.66 -12.55
CA SER A 117 14.57 -6.96 -12.13
C SER A 117 13.79 -8.07 -12.85
N SER A 118 14.22 -9.33 -12.72
CA SER A 118 13.42 -10.49 -13.13
C SER A 118 12.14 -10.62 -12.30
N ILE A 119 12.17 -10.15 -11.05
CA ILE A 119 11.00 -10.03 -10.17
C ILE A 119 10.84 -8.55 -9.76
N ASN A 120 9.80 -7.91 -10.28
CA ASN A 120 9.48 -6.52 -9.98
C ASN A 120 8.38 -6.49 -8.92
N LYS A 121 8.71 -5.98 -7.74
CA LYS A 121 7.87 -6.09 -6.53
C LYS A 121 7.39 -4.74 -6.02
N TYR A 122 6.12 -4.70 -5.63
CA TYR A 122 5.47 -3.60 -4.92
C TYR A 122 4.81 -4.13 -3.64
N ILE A 123 5.11 -3.49 -2.51
CA ILE A 123 4.64 -3.91 -1.18
C ILE A 123 3.21 -3.40 -0.97
N ILE A 124 2.24 -4.32 -0.94
CA ILE A 124 0.83 -4.01 -0.63
C ILE A 124 0.35 -4.65 0.66
N THR A 125 1.05 -5.67 1.15
CA THR A 125 0.71 -6.35 2.41
C THR A 125 0.81 -5.42 3.62
N SER A 126 1.53 -4.30 3.50
CA SER A 126 1.55 -3.23 4.51
C SER A 126 0.16 -2.67 4.85
N THR A 127 -0.81 -2.80 3.94
CA THR A 127 -2.23 -2.49 4.18
C THR A 127 -2.76 -3.19 5.44
N GLN A 128 -2.32 -4.42 5.72
CA GLN A 128 -2.77 -5.19 6.88
C GLN A 128 -2.52 -4.45 8.20
N SER A 129 -1.45 -3.64 8.29
CA SER A 129 -1.15 -2.84 9.48
C SER A 129 -2.20 -1.77 9.82
N TRP A 130 -3.07 -1.41 8.86
CA TRP A 130 -4.20 -0.50 9.08
C TRP A 130 -5.44 -1.18 9.67
N GLY A 131 -5.43 -2.52 9.78
CA GLY A 131 -6.48 -3.31 10.41
C GLY A 131 -7.79 -3.39 9.63
N LYS A 132 -7.86 -2.82 8.42
CA LYS A 132 -9.05 -2.82 7.57
C LYS A 132 -8.70 -3.02 6.10
N PRO A 133 -9.55 -3.72 5.33
CA PRO A 133 -9.35 -3.85 3.89
C PRO A 133 -9.49 -2.49 3.22
N LEU A 134 -8.83 -2.34 2.07
CA LEU A 134 -9.08 -1.24 1.15
C LEU A 134 -10.50 -1.36 0.62
N LYS A 135 -11.26 -0.28 0.70
CA LYS A 135 -12.59 -0.23 0.06
C LYS A 135 -12.45 -0.43 -1.44
N LYS A 136 -11.41 0.16 -2.02
CA LYS A 136 -11.11 0.08 -3.45
C LYS A 136 -9.61 0.11 -3.68
N ALA A 137 -9.13 -0.74 -4.57
CA ALA A 137 -7.77 -0.71 -5.08
C ALA A 137 -7.78 -0.89 -6.59
N VAL A 138 -7.22 0.07 -7.31
CA VAL A 138 -7.12 0.04 -8.77
C VAL A 138 -5.64 -0.04 -9.13
N TYR A 139 -5.28 -1.02 -9.95
CA TYR A 139 -3.92 -1.15 -10.46
C TYR A 139 -3.94 -1.17 -11.97
N SER A 140 -2.98 -0.49 -12.58
CA SER A 140 -2.66 -0.61 -13.99
C SER A 140 -1.19 -0.95 -14.15
N LEU A 141 -0.84 -1.75 -15.17
CA LEU A 141 0.54 -1.95 -15.58
C LEU A 141 0.64 -1.71 -17.07
N SER A 142 1.48 -0.76 -17.45
CA SER A 142 1.89 -0.52 -18.83
C SER A 142 3.28 -1.13 -19.08
N THR A 143 3.41 -1.93 -20.13
CA THR A 143 4.69 -2.48 -20.58
C THR A 143 4.87 -2.28 -22.08
N GLU A 144 6.13 -2.33 -22.52
CA GLU A 144 6.43 -2.52 -23.94
C GLU A 144 5.81 -3.84 -24.43
N LYS A 145 5.39 -3.88 -25.70
CA LYS A 145 4.73 -5.04 -26.29
C LYS A 145 5.62 -6.28 -26.35
N GLU A 146 6.93 -6.10 -26.53
CA GLU A 146 7.93 -7.15 -26.64
C GLU A 146 8.31 -7.74 -25.28
N LEU A 147 7.92 -7.11 -24.18
CA LEU A 147 8.22 -7.61 -22.85
C LEU A 147 7.41 -8.88 -22.57
N ASN A 148 8.13 -9.96 -22.25
CA ASN A 148 7.55 -11.25 -21.88
C ASN A 148 7.38 -11.31 -20.36
N ILE A 149 6.11 -11.34 -19.93
CA ILE A 149 5.74 -11.52 -18.53
C ILE A 149 5.35 -12.98 -18.33
N LYS A 150 6.11 -13.66 -17.49
CA LYS A 150 5.88 -15.05 -17.09
C LYS A 150 4.62 -15.19 -16.24
N SER A 151 4.49 -14.34 -15.22
CA SER A 151 3.36 -14.40 -14.29
C SER A 151 3.19 -13.14 -13.45
N PHE A 152 2.05 -13.08 -12.78
CA PHE A 152 1.70 -12.07 -11.78
C PHE A 152 1.25 -12.76 -10.50
N THR A 153 1.54 -12.18 -9.33
CA THR A 153 0.94 -12.65 -8.06
C THR A 153 -0.59 -12.57 -8.11
N TYR A 154 -1.11 -11.50 -8.71
CA TYR A 154 -2.54 -11.30 -8.93
C TYR A 154 -2.85 -11.36 -10.41
N LYS A 155 -3.78 -12.23 -10.82
CA LYS A 155 -4.21 -12.30 -12.22
C LYS A 155 -4.91 -10.97 -12.62
N PRO A 156 -4.54 -10.36 -13.76
CA PRO A 156 -5.23 -9.19 -14.28
C PRO A 156 -6.68 -9.50 -14.63
N ASP A 157 -7.56 -8.55 -14.35
CA ASP A 157 -8.98 -8.62 -14.70
C ASP A 157 -9.19 -8.29 -16.17
N THR A 158 -8.31 -7.48 -16.77
CA THR A 158 -8.34 -7.14 -18.20
C THR A 158 -6.93 -6.94 -18.74
N ILE A 159 -6.71 -7.37 -19.99
CA ILE A 159 -5.48 -7.13 -20.75
C ILE A 159 -5.88 -6.47 -22.06
N LYS A 160 -5.23 -5.35 -22.39
CA LYS A 160 -5.42 -4.60 -23.64
C LYS A 160 -4.08 -4.39 -24.33
N ILE A 161 -4.13 -4.25 -25.64
CA ILE A 161 -3.02 -3.73 -26.43
C ILE A 161 -3.48 -2.38 -26.96
N ILE A 162 -2.73 -1.33 -26.66
CA ILE A 162 -3.00 0.05 -27.10
C ILE A 162 -1.70 0.55 -27.69
N ASP A 163 -1.72 0.84 -28.99
CA ASP A 163 -0.51 1.13 -29.78
C ASP A 163 0.55 0.02 -29.60
N ASP A 164 1.79 0.40 -29.24
CA ASP A 164 2.91 -0.52 -28.98
C ASP A 164 3.04 -0.91 -27.49
N LYS A 165 1.97 -0.72 -26.69
CA LYS A 165 1.97 -1.07 -25.27
C LYS A 165 0.96 -2.15 -24.92
N LYS A 166 1.35 -3.03 -24.00
CA LYS A 166 0.43 -3.92 -23.29
C LYS A 166 -0.01 -3.25 -22.00
N LEU A 167 -1.32 -3.22 -21.76
CA LEU A 167 -1.95 -2.67 -20.57
C LEU A 167 -2.67 -3.79 -19.81
N TYR A 168 -2.30 -3.99 -18.56
CA TYR A 168 -2.91 -4.94 -17.64
C TYR A 168 -3.67 -4.15 -16.57
N LEU A 169 -4.88 -4.57 -16.23
CA LEU A 169 -5.76 -3.84 -15.31
C LEU A 169 -6.28 -4.76 -14.21
N TRP A 170 -6.34 -4.22 -12.99
CA TRP A 170 -6.92 -4.86 -11.83
C TRP A 170 -7.85 -3.88 -11.11
N ASN A 171 -9.03 -4.36 -10.73
CA ASN A 171 -9.98 -3.65 -9.89
C ASN A 171 -10.35 -4.55 -8.71
N LYS A 172 -10.04 -4.12 -7.49
CA LYS A 172 -10.34 -4.85 -6.26
C LYS A 172 -11.23 -3.99 -5.35
N THR A 173 -12.16 -4.65 -4.67
CA THR A 173 -13.07 -4.04 -3.69
C THR A 173 -13.02 -4.86 -2.40
N ASP A 174 -13.13 -4.20 -1.25
CA ASP A 174 -12.98 -4.82 0.08
C ASP A 174 -11.72 -5.72 0.16
N PHE A 175 -10.61 -5.18 -0.33
CA PHE A 175 -9.39 -5.91 -0.61
C PHE A 175 -8.42 -5.88 0.58
N MET A 176 -8.16 -7.05 1.16
CA MET A 176 -7.05 -7.27 2.08
C MET A 176 -5.97 -8.12 1.38
N PRO A 177 -4.86 -7.52 0.92
CA PRO A 177 -3.82 -8.27 0.20
C PRO A 177 -3.15 -9.28 1.12
N LYS A 178 -2.99 -10.52 0.65
CA LYS A 178 -2.26 -11.59 1.36
C LYS A 178 -0.81 -11.71 0.93
N ASN A 179 -0.53 -11.31 -0.31
CA ASN A 179 0.79 -11.34 -0.92
C ASN A 179 1.10 -9.97 -1.52
N ASP A 180 2.38 -9.66 -1.68
CA ASP A 180 2.79 -8.45 -2.39
C ASP A 180 2.54 -8.57 -3.89
N PHE A 181 2.48 -7.44 -4.58
CA PHE A 181 2.29 -7.40 -6.01
C PHE A 181 3.63 -7.69 -6.68
N GLU A 182 3.74 -8.82 -7.40
CA GLU A 182 4.97 -9.20 -8.10
C GLU A 182 4.66 -9.45 -9.58
N ILE A 183 5.56 -8.94 -10.44
CA ILE A 183 5.58 -9.16 -11.89
C ILE A 183 6.86 -9.93 -12.19
N ILE A 184 6.71 -11.16 -12.68
CA ILE A 184 7.83 -12.06 -12.99
C ILE A 184 8.03 -12.05 -14.50
N LEU A 185 9.24 -11.75 -14.95
CA LEU A 185 9.62 -11.75 -16.36
C LEU A 185 10.10 -13.14 -16.80
N ASP A 186 9.96 -13.45 -18.08
CA ASP A 186 10.69 -14.58 -18.68
C ASP A 186 12.15 -14.15 -18.91
N ASP A 187 13.09 -15.00 -18.50
CA ASP A 187 14.53 -14.82 -18.73
C ASP A 187 14.88 -15.02 -20.22
#